data_AF-A0A940P9H4-F1
#
_entry.id   AF-A0A940P9H4-F1
#
_cell.length_a   1.000
_cell.length_b   1.000
_cell.length_c   1.000
_cell.angle_alpha   90.00
_cell.angle_beta   90.00
_cell.angle_gamma   90.00
#
_symmetry.space_group_name_H-M   'P 1'
#
loop_
_entity.id
_entity.type
_entity.pdbx_description
1 polymer ?
#
loop_
_entity_poly.entity_id
_entity_poly.type
_entity_poly.pdbx_seq_one_letter_code
_entity_poly.pdbx_strand_id
1 'polypeptide(L)'
;MPETMLGNGIRYTEIHDPKFRSCLLTLQFHIPRDRISAPVHALLPDILTASSAEFPSVNAMTLQLESLYAADFIAKLSLCGDAAVI
;
A
#
# COMPACT_ATOMS: atom_id res chain seq x y z
N MET A 1 -0.49 -6.89 -19.71
CA MET A 1 0.06 -7.36 -18.43
C MET A 1 -0.66 -8.65 -18.09
N PRO A 2 0.04 -9.77 -17.91
CA PRO A 2 -0.62 -11.00 -17.48
C PRO A 2 -1.25 -10.77 -16.10
N GLU A 3 -2.52 -11.13 -15.97
CA GLU A 3 -3.28 -11.01 -14.73
C GLU A 3 -3.53 -12.41 -14.18
N THR A 4 -3.23 -12.59 -12.90
CA THR A 4 -3.50 -13.84 -12.18
C THR A 4 -4.41 -13.56 -11.00
N MET A 5 -5.42 -14.41 -10.82
CA MET A 5 -6.34 -14.32 -9.70
C MET A 5 -5.77 -15.11 -8.52
N LEU A 6 -5.41 -14.42 -7.43
CA LEU A 6 -4.93 -15.07 -6.21
C LEU A 6 -6.08 -15.51 -5.28
N GLY A 7 -7.24 -14.87 -5.43
CA GLY A 7 -8.44 -15.18 -4.64
C GLY A 7 -9.58 -14.23 -4.98
N ASN A 8 -10.68 -14.33 -4.23
CA ASN A 8 -11.88 -13.52 -4.46
C ASN A 8 -11.57 -12.02 -4.30
N GLY A 9 -11.55 -11.30 -5.42
CA GLY A 9 -11.28 -9.86 -5.46
C GLY A 9 -9.80 -9.47 -5.39
N ILE A 10 -8.86 -10.43 -5.36
CA ILE A 10 -7.42 -10.17 -5.28
C ILE A 10 -6.77 -10.50 -6.61
N ARG A 11 -6.43 -9.45 -7.36
CA ARG A 11 -5.74 -9.54 -8.65
C ARG A 11 -4.25 -9.27 -8.49
N TYR A 12 -3.43 -10.11 -9.09
CA TYR A 12 -1.99 -9.96 -9.15
C TYR A 12 -1.57 -9.67 -10.58
N THR A 13 -0.76 -8.64 -10.74
CA THR A 13 -0.11 -8.28 -12.00
C THR A 13 1.38 -8.14 -11.77
N GLU A 14 2.16 -8.64 -12.73
CA GLU A 14 3.61 -8.57 -12.70
C GLU A 14 4.12 -7.90 -13.97
N ILE A 15 5.14 -7.06 -13.80
CA ILE A 15 5.91 -6.49 -14.90
C ILE A 15 7.37 -6.83 -14.61
N HIS A 16 7.91 -7.80 -15.34
CA HIS A 16 9.31 -8.15 -15.26
C HIS A 16 10.10 -7.38 -16.33
N ASP A 17 10.96 -6.47 -15.89
CA ASP A 17 11.88 -5.73 -16.77
C ASP A 17 13.30 -5.75 -16.15
N PRO A 18 14.26 -6.47 -16.78
CA PRO A 18 15.64 -6.59 -16.28
C PRO A 18 16.40 -5.27 -16.15
N LYS A 19 15.88 -4.17 -16.71
CA LYS A 19 16.48 -2.84 -16.59
C LYS A 19 16.45 -2.32 -15.15
N PHE A 20 15.46 -2.72 -14.35
CA PHE A 20 15.33 -2.28 -12.96
C PHE A 20 16.16 -3.16 -12.03
N ARG A 21 16.96 -2.51 -11.18
CA ARG A 21 17.80 -3.17 -10.16
C ARG A 21 17.09 -3.35 -8.82
N SER A 22 15.88 -2.79 -8.70
CA SER A 22 15.02 -2.89 -7.53
C SER A 22 13.67 -3.48 -7.94
N CYS A 23 12.97 -4.06 -6.98
CA CYS A 23 11.60 -4.53 -7.13
C CYS A 23 10.66 -3.52 -6.44
N LEU A 24 9.53 -3.22 -7.08
CA LEU A 24 8.45 -2.45 -6.49
C LEU A 24 7.24 -3.36 -6.31
N LEU A 25 6.81 -3.54 -5.07
CA LEU A 25 5.54 -4.18 -4.74
C LEU A 25 4.52 -3.09 -4.39
N THR A 26 3.36 -3.12 -5.03
CA THR A 26 2.27 -2.18 -4.75
C THR A 26 1.01 -2.95 -4.39
N LEU A 27 0.42 -2.60 -3.24
CA LEU A 27 -0.89 -3.10 -2.82
C LEU A 27 -1.91 -1.97 -3.02
N GLN A 28 -2.90 -2.21 -3.87
CA GLN A 28 -3.95 -1.23 -4.17
C GLN A 28 -5.29 -1.73 -3.63
N PHE A 29 -5.85 -1.01 -2.67
CA PHE A 29 -7.16 -1.28 -2.10
C PHE A 29 -8.19 -0.30 -2.68
N HIS A 30 -9.29 -0.83 -3.19
CA HIS A 30 -10.43 -0.04 -3.62
C HIS A 30 -11.52 -0.16 -2.56
N ILE A 31 -11.76 0.93 -1.84
CA ILE A 31 -12.71 0.98 -0.73
C ILE A 31 -13.84 1.95 -1.09
N PRO A 32 -15.11 1.59 -0.89
CA PRO A 32 -16.22 2.51 -1.09
C PRO A 32 -16.08 3.73 -0.18
N ARG A 33 -16.37 4.91 -0.74
CA ARG A 33 -16.35 6.16 0.03
C ARG A 33 -17.72 6.42 0.64
N ASP A 34 -17.79 6.46 1.96
CA ASP A 34 -18.92 7.02 2.70
C ASP A 34 -18.49 8.25 3.51
N ARG A 35 -19.42 9.16 3.79
CA ARG A 35 -19.11 10.40 4.54
C ARG A 35 -18.58 10.12 5.93
N ILE A 36 -19.04 9.03 6.56
CA ILE A 36 -18.63 8.68 7.93
C ILE A 36 -17.25 8.02 7.92
N SER A 37 -16.96 7.17 6.92
CA SER A 37 -15.69 6.43 6.85
C SER A 37 -14.55 7.19 6.17
N ALA A 38 -14.84 8.21 5.35
CA ALA A 38 -13.79 8.95 4.63
C ALA A 38 -12.70 9.56 5.53
N PRO A 39 -13.04 10.20 6.67
CA PRO A 39 -12.02 10.72 7.59
C PRO A 39 -11.16 9.60 8.21
N VAL A 40 -11.77 8.44 8.49
CA VAL A 40 -11.04 7.27 9.01
C VAL A 40 -10.10 6.72 7.96
N HIS A 41 -10.54 6.63 6.70
CA HIS A 41 -9.69 6.19 5.59
C HIS A 41 -8.50 7.13 5.36
N ALA A 42 -8.68 8.44 5.60
CA ALA A 42 -7.61 9.43 5.48
C ALA A 42 -6.44 9.18 6.45
N LEU A 43 -6.71 8.55 7.60
CA LEU A 43 -5.68 8.21 8.60
C LEU A 43 -4.96 6.89 8.31
N LEU A 44 -5.48 6.07 7.40
CA LEU A 44 -4.90 4.74 7.12
C LEU A 44 -3.43 4.81 6.68
N PRO A 45 -2.99 5.74 5.79
CA PRO A 45 -1.60 5.79 5.39
C PRO A 45 -0.64 6.00 6.57
N ASP A 46 -0.99 6.91 7.48
CA ASP A 46 -0.18 7.23 8.65
C ASP A 46 -0.13 6.06 9.63
N ILE A 47 -1.27 5.40 9.88
CA ILE A 47 -1.34 4.27 10.82
C ILE A 47 -0.58 3.06 10.27
N LEU A 48 -0.77 2.72 8.99
CA LEU A 48 -0.15 1.55 8.36
C LEU A 48 1.37 1.69 8.23
N THR A 49 1.88 2.91 8.10
CA THR A 49 3.32 3.19 8.03
C THR A 49 3.97 3.31 9.41
N ALA A 50 3.19 3.57 10.46
CA ALA A 50 3.72 3.76 11.80
C ALA A 50 3.95 2.46 12.58
N SER A 51 3.08 1.45 12.44
CA SER A 51 3.21 0.20 13.20
C SER A 51 2.42 -0.98 12.61
N SER A 52 2.72 -2.17 13.10
CA SER A 52 1.93 -3.39 12.90
C SER A 52 1.90 -4.21 14.19
N ALA A 53 1.14 -5.31 14.20
CA ALA A 53 1.09 -6.21 15.35
C ALA A 53 2.47 -6.80 15.71
N GLU A 54 3.29 -7.09 14.71
CA GLU A 54 4.65 -7.62 14.89
C GLU A 54 5.69 -6.51 15.15
N PHE A 55 5.47 -5.32 14.57
CA PHE A 55 6.33 -4.14 14.73
C PHE A 55 5.54 -3.00 15.39
N PRO A 56 5.36 -3.02 16.72
CA PRO A 56 4.39 -2.17 17.41
C PRO A 56 4.82 -0.69 17.56
N SER A 57 5.93 -0.28 16.95
CA SER A 57 6.41 1.10 16.99
C SER A 57 7.11 1.48 15.70
N VAL A 58 7.18 2.79 15.43
CA VAL A 58 7.89 3.34 14.27
C VAL A 58 9.33 2.85 14.22
N ASN A 59 10.03 2.86 15.36
CA ASN A 59 11.42 2.39 15.44
C ASN A 59 11.55 0.91 15.10
N ALA A 60 10.63 0.06 15.58
CA ALA A 60 10.63 -1.36 15.25
C ALA A 60 10.40 -1.59 13.74
N MET A 61 9.50 -0.81 13.13
CA MET A 61 9.24 -0.86 11.70
C MET A 61 10.47 -0.41 10.90
N THR A 62 11.11 0.70 11.28
CA THR A 62 12.31 1.21 10.62
C THR A 62 13.45 0.21 10.67
N LEU A 63 13.73 -0.38 11.84
CA LEU A 63 14.78 -1.40 11.97
C LEU A 63 14.52 -2.61 11.07
N GLN A 64 13.26 -3.02 10.94
CA GLN A 64 12.90 -4.10 10.04
C GLN A 64 13.14 -3.72 8.58
N LEU A 65 12.76 -2.51 8.15
CA LEU A 65 12.99 -2.03 6.78
C LEU A 65 14.48 -1.89 6.46
N GLU A 66 15.29 -1.44 7.42
CA GLU A 66 16.75 -1.43 7.30
C GLU A 66 17.31 -2.83 7.07
N SER A 67 16.81 -3.84 7.79
CA SER A 67 17.22 -5.24 7.60
C SER A 67 16.85 -5.80 6.23
N LEU A 68 15.81 -5.25 5.58
CA LEU A 68 15.36 -5.61 4.24
C LEU A 68 16.11 -4.83 3.15
N TYR A 69 17.43 -4.71 3.29
CA TYR A 69 18.29 -3.95 2.37
C TYR A 69 17.92 -2.47 2.27
N ALA A 70 17.52 -1.85 3.39
CA ALA A 70 17.02 -0.47 3.44
C ALA A 70 15.84 -0.25 2.48
N ALA A 71 14.83 -1.11 2.59
CA ALA A 71 13.61 -1.02 1.80
C ALA A 71 12.86 0.28 2.08
N ASP A 72 12.31 0.89 1.02
CA ASP A 72 11.41 2.04 1.13
C ASP A 72 9.96 1.56 1.28
N PHE A 73 9.21 2.18 2.19
CA PHE A 73 7.84 1.80 2.50
C PHE A 73 6.96 3.05 2.68
N ILE A 74 5.98 3.19 1.78
CA ILE A 74 5.12 4.36 1.71
C ILE A 74 3.68 3.90 1.50
N ALA A 75 2.74 4.52 2.21
CA ALA A 75 1.31 4.40 1.95
C ALA A 75 0.76 5.75 1.45
N LYS A 76 -0.21 5.69 0.52
CA LYS A 76 -0.88 6.87 -0.02
C LYS A 76 -2.36 6.60 -0.18
N LEU A 77 -3.18 7.60 0.10
CA LEU A 77 -4.60 7.62 -0.23
C LEU A 77 -4.82 8.54 -1.44
N SER A 78 -5.60 8.08 -2.40
CA SER A 78 -6.05 8.89 -3.53
C SER A 78 -7.52 8.65 -3.79
N LEU A 79 -8.20 9.67 -4.32
CA LEU A 79 -9.58 9.54 -4.80
C LEU A 79 -9.55 9.01 -6.23
N CYS A 80 -10.38 8.01 -6.51
CA CYS A 80 -10.51 7.41 -7.83
C CYS A 80 -11.99 7.43 -8.23
N GLY A 81 -12.29 8.00 -9.40
CA GLY A 81 -13.65 8.13 -9.95
C GLY A 81 -14.07 9.59 -10.18
N ASP A 82 -15.25 9.77 -10.74
CA ASP A 82 -15.73 11.07 -11.26
C ASP A 82 -15.90 12.15 -10.18
N ALA A 83 -16.10 11.75 -8.92
CA ALA A 83 -16.22 12.66 -7.78
C ALA A 83 -14.87 13.17 -7.23
N ALA A 84 -13.74 12.84 -7.88
CA ALA A 84 -12.41 13.33 -7.52
C ALA A 84 -12.10 14.74 -8.07
N VAL A 85 -12.98 15.27 -8.92
CA VAL A 85 -12.84 16.61 -9.54
C VAL A 85 -13.79 17.60 -8.87
N ILE A 86 -13.48 18.07 -7.66
CA ILE A 86 -13.98 19.35 -7.11
C ILE A 86 -12.90 19.95 -6.22
#